data_AF-A0AAD9PZF3-F1
#
_entry.id   AF-A0AAD9PZF3-F1
#
_cell.length_a   1.000
_cell.length_b   1.000
_cell.length_c   1.000
_cell.angle_alpha   90.00
_cell.angle_beta   90.00
_cell.angle_gamma   90.00
#
_symmetry.space_group_name_H-M   'P 1'
#
loop_
_entity.id
_entity.type
_entity.pdbx_description
1 polymer ?
#
loop_
_entity_poly.entity_id
_entity_poly.type
_entity_poly.pdbx_seq_one_letter_code
_entity_poly.pdbx_strand_id
1 'polypeptide(L)'
;MSEVTYNDLLYRISKRIDKINALEHVLYVCRGKLPHGASDTIRDTRSLFEKLEESNYLGVGSLRVLKDVLKALKEWDLHEKVENFERLRGEYEKLRETVIRVLEELNDMERLKSAVGKRKIPKERKNDVRSLVNVLRTDCLDLFRGIFTELNNDELRTALEKYQNRRTQYEACEKEEGSLVT
;
A
#
# COMPACT_ATOMS: atom_id res chain seq x y z
N MET A 1 1.54 2.92 2.75
CA MET A 1 1.83 3.03 1.30
C MET A 1 0.55 3.32 0.54
N SER A 2 0.59 4.15 -0.51
CA SER A 2 -0.61 4.59 -1.24
C SER A 2 -0.93 3.70 -2.44
N GLU A 3 -2.14 3.87 -2.97
CA GLU A 3 -2.62 3.26 -4.22
C GLU A 3 -1.77 3.67 -5.43
N VAL A 4 -1.26 4.91 -5.43
CA VAL A 4 -0.33 5.39 -6.47
C VAL A 4 0.98 4.61 -6.43
N THR A 5 1.55 4.39 -5.24
CA THR A 5 2.80 3.63 -5.11
C THR A 5 2.63 2.17 -5.50
N TYR A 6 1.47 1.59 -5.22
CA TYR A 6 1.12 0.25 -5.68
C TYR A 6 1.04 0.16 -7.21
N ASN A 7 0.36 1.12 -7.85
CA ASN A 7 0.24 1.15 -9.31
C ASN A 7 1.60 1.34 -10.00
N ASP A 8 2.48 2.17 -9.44
CA ASP A 8 3.86 2.30 -9.92
C ASP A 8 4.64 0.98 -9.80
N LEU A 9 4.52 0.27 -8.67
CA LEU A 9 5.14 -1.04 -8.49
C LEU A 9 4.65 -2.06 -9.52
N LEU A 10 3.33 -2.13 -9.77
CA LEU A 10 2.75 -2.98 -10.81
C LEU A 10 3.30 -2.63 -12.19
N TYR A 11 3.38 -1.34 -12.51
CA TYR A 11 3.90 -0.87 -13.78
C TYR A 11 5.35 -1.32 -14.00
N ARG A 12 6.22 -1.17 -12.99
CA ARG A 12 7.63 -1.59 -13.07
C ARG A 12 7.75 -3.11 -13.25
N ILE A 13 6.97 -3.89 -12.51
CA ILE A 13 6.95 -5.35 -12.65
C ILE A 13 6.46 -5.74 -14.05
N SER A 14 5.39 -5.11 -14.55
CA SER A 14 4.88 -5.35 -15.90
C SER A 14 5.95 -5.08 -16.95
N LYS A 15 6.61 -3.92 -16.88
CA LYS A 15 7.71 -3.57 -17.78
C LYS A 15 8.86 -4.57 -17.73
N ARG A 16 9.18 -5.08 -16.56
CA ARG A 16 10.23 -6.10 -16.42
C ARG A 16 9.84 -7.40 -17.10
N ILE A 17 8.63 -7.91 -16.84
CA ILE A 17 8.11 -9.14 -17.45
C ILE A 17 8.10 -9.03 -18.97
N ASP A 18 7.63 -7.91 -19.51
CA ASP A 18 7.62 -7.63 -20.95
C ASP A 18 9.06 -7.61 -21.50
N LYS A 19 9.99 -6.94 -20.81
CA LYS A 19 11.40 -6.84 -21.21
C LYS A 19 12.09 -8.21 -21.31
N ILE A 20 11.74 -9.16 -20.44
CA ILE A 20 12.29 -10.52 -20.45
C ILE A 20 11.41 -11.51 -21.22
N ASN A 21 10.37 -11.04 -21.91
CA ASN A 21 9.41 -11.85 -22.66
C ASN A 21 8.83 -13.04 -21.87
N ALA A 22 8.57 -12.85 -20.57
CA ALA A 22 8.19 -13.95 -19.68
C ALA A 22 6.67 -14.14 -19.52
N LEU A 23 5.84 -13.45 -20.31
CA LEU A 23 4.38 -13.47 -20.14
C LEU A 23 3.79 -14.89 -20.10
N GLU A 24 4.21 -15.77 -21.01
CA GLU A 24 3.73 -17.17 -21.04
C GLU A 24 4.07 -17.94 -19.75
N HIS A 25 5.29 -17.75 -19.24
CA HIS A 25 5.71 -18.36 -17.98
C HIS A 25 4.88 -17.80 -16.81
N VAL A 26 4.62 -16.50 -16.78
CA VAL A 26 3.77 -15.89 -15.75
C VAL A 26 2.33 -16.39 -15.84
N LEU A 27 1.76 -16.51 -17.04
CA LEU A 27 0.42 -17.09 -17.25
C LEU A 27 0.36 -18.52 -16.68
N TYR A 28 1.40 -19.32 -16.91
CA TYR A 28 1.48 -20.67 -16.37
C TYR A 28 1.52 -20.69 -14.84
N VAL A 29 2.33 -19.81 -14.22
CA VAL A 29 2.39 -19.65 -12.75
C VAL A 29 1.05 -19.21 -12.17
N CYS A 30 0.29 -18.39 -12.91
CA CYS A 30 -1.00 -17.84 -12.49
C CYS A 30 -2.22 -18.69 -12.89
N ARG A 31 -2.05 -19.83 -13.58
CA ARG A 31 -3.15 -20.61 -14.18
C ARG A 31 -4.31 -20.95 -13.23
N GLY A 32 -4.02 -21.22 -11.95
CA GLY A 32 -5.04 -21.57 -10.95
C GLY A 32 -5.70 -20.38 -10.25
N LYS A 33 -5.27 -19.16 -10.59
CA LYS A 33 -5.71 -17.88 -10.02
C LYS A 33 -6.50 -17.05 -11.03
N LEU A 34 -6.70 -17.59 -12.24
CA LEU A 34 -7.42 -16.94 -13.32
C LEU A 34 -8.77 -17.64 -13.55
N PRO A 35 -9.82 -16.91 -13.98
CA PRO A 35 -11.07 -17.52 -14.41
C PRO A 35 -10.82 -18.51 -15.57
N HIS A 36 -11.67 -19.54 -15.66
CA HIS A 36 -11.55 -20.54 -16.72
C HIS A 36 -11.61 -19.88 -18.12
N GLY A 37 -10.66 -20.20 -18.99
CA GLY A 37 -10.54 -19.61 -20.34
C GLY A 37 -9.98 -18.17 -20.38
N ALA A 38 -9.71 -17.52 -19.24
CA ALA A 38 -9.15 -16.16 -19.25
C ALA A 38 -7.72 -16.13 -19.83
N SER A 39 -6.93 -17.18 -19.59
CA SER A 39 -5.55 -17.28 -20.08
C SER A 39 -5.45 -17.16 -21.61
N ASP A 40 -6.45 -17.63 -22.35
CA ASP A 40 -6.45 -17.61 -23.83
C ASP A 40 -6.74 -16.20 -24.40
N THR A 41 -7.26 -15.31 -23.56
CA THR A 41 -7.61 -13.93 -23.94
C THR A 41 -6.55 -12.90 -23.52
N ILE A 42 -5.65 -13.26 -22.60
CA ILE A 42 -4.65 -12.35 -22.05
C ILE A 42 -3.45 -12.29 -23.01
N ARG A 43 -3.21 -11.10 -23.57
CA ARG A 43 -2.13 -10.86 -24.56
C ARG A 43 -0.98 -10.02 -24.04
N ASP A 44 -1.14 -9.42 -22.88
CA ASP A 44 -0.14 -8.54 -22.27
C ASP A 44 -0.18 -8.63 -20.75
N THR A 45 0.94 -8.24 -20.12
CA THR A 45 1.11 -8.35 -18.66
C THR A 45 0.17 -7.43 -17.88
N ARG A 46 -0.25 -6.31 -18.47
CA ARG A 46 -1.22 -5.41 -17.83
C ARG A 46 -2.59 -6.07 -17.72
N SER A 47 -3.10 -6.63 -18.82
CA SER A 47 -4.36 -7.38 -18.85
C SER A 47 -4.36 -8.55 -17.86
N LEU A 48 -3.20 -9.21 -17.69
CA LEU A 48 -3.03 -10.24 -16.67
C LEU A 48 -3.26 -9.70 -15.25
N PHE A 49 -2.62 -8.57 -14.91
CA PHE A 49 -2.74 -7.98 -13.58
C PHE A 49 -4.17 -7.50 -13.30
N GLU A 50 -4.81 -6.84 -14.27
CA GLU A 50 -6.22 -6.42 -14.17
C GLU A 50 -7.13 -7.62 -13.88
N LYS A 51 -6.94 -8.76 -14.56
CA LYS A 51 -7.73 -9.98 -14.31
C LYS A 51 -7.48 -10.60 -12.94
N LEU A 52 -6.25 -10.55 -12.44
CA LEU A 52 -5.93 -11.01 -11.10
C LEU A 52 -6.54 -10.11 -10.02
N GLU A 53 -6.63 -8.80 -10.29
CA GLU A 53 -7.31 -7.84 -9.41
C GLU A 53 -8.83 -8.06 -9.39
N GLU A 54 -9.46 -8.21 -10.56
CA GLU A 54 -10.89 -8.55 -10.67
C GLU A 54 -11.23 -9.85 -9.94
N SER A 55 -10.29 -10.81 -9.93
CA SER A 55 -10.44 -12.11 -9.27
C SER A 55 -10.00 -12.09 -7.79
N ASN A 56 -9.65 -10.92 -7.23
CA ASN A 56 -9.17 -10.72 -5.85
C ASN A 56 -7.89 -11.50 -5.49
N TYR A 57 -7.13 -11.99 -6.47
CA TYR A 57 -5.85 -12.65 -6.25
C TYR A 57 -4.68 -11.67 -6.23
N LEU A 58 -4.89 -10.47 -6.79
CA LEU A 58 -3.96 -9.37 -6.74
C LEU A 58 -4.68 -8.14 -6.19
N GLY A 59 -3.96 -7.34 -5.43
CA GLY A 59 -4.47 -6.07 -4.96
C GLY A 59 -3.48 -5.40 -4.04
N VAL A 60 -3.79 -4.14 -3.73
CA VAL A 60 -2.95 -3.30 -2.89
C VAL A 60 -2.66 -3.93 -1.51
N GLY A 61 -3.56 -4.79 -1.00
CA GLY A 61 -3.41 -5.56 0.24
C GLY A 61 -3.14 -7.06 0.04
N SER A 62 -2.98 -7.52 -1.21
CA SER A 62 -2.76 -8.92 -1.56
C SER A 62 -1.70 -9.03 -2.65
N LEU A 63 -0.44 -9.23 -2.25
CA LEU A 63 0.72 -9.25 -3.16
C LEU A 63 1.36 -10.64 -3.30
N ARG A 64 0.73 -11.66 -2.72
CA ARG A 64 1.27 -13.03 -2.72
C ARG A 64 1.54 -13.54 -4.13
N VAL A 65 0.65 -13.24 -5.07
CA VAL A 65 0.80 -13.68 -6.47
C VAL A 65 2.01 -13.03 -7.14
N LEU A 66 2.25 -11.73 -6.91
CA LEU A 66 3.45 -11.07 -7.43
C LEU A 66 4.72 -11.70 -6.86
N LYS A 67 4.74 -12.01 -5.56
CA LYS A 67 5.89 -12.68 -4.94
C LYS A 67 6.17 -14.04 -5.58
N ASP A 68 5.13 -14.87 -5.78
CA ASP A 68 5.28 -16.17 -6.43
C ASP A 68 5.83 -16.02 -7.87
N VAL A 69 5.29 -15.06 -8.63
CA VAL A 69 5.74 -14.74 -10.00
C VAL A 69 7.20 -14.31 -10.02
N LEU A 70 7.58 -13.34 -9.19
CA LEU A 70 8.94 -12.81 -9.15
C LEU A 70 9.96 -13.88 -8.71
N LYS A 71 9.59 -14.77 -7.79
CA LYS A 71 10.39 -15.96 -7.44
C LYS A 71 10.57 -16.90 -8.62
N ALA A 72 9.50 -17.20 -9.35
CA ALA A 72 9.57 -18.08 -10.52
C ALA A 72 10.46 -17.50 -11.64
N LEU A 73 10.44 -16.17 -11.79
CA LEU A 73 11.28 -15.43 -12.74
C LEU A 73 12.70 -15.14 -12.21
N LYS A 74 12.98 -15.45 -10.94
CA LYS A 74 14.24 -15.11 -10.24
C LYS A 74 14.55 -13.61 -10.22
N GLU A 75 13.50 -12.77 -10.24
CA GLU A 75 13.58 -11.31 -10.16
C GLU A 75 13.64 -10.88 -8.69
N TRP A 76 14.78 -11.17 -8.03
CA TRP A 76 14.95 -10.99 -6.59
C TRP A 76 14.86 -9.53 -6.13
N ASP A 77 15.40 -8.60 -6.90
CA ASP A 77 15.37 -7.18 -6.56
C ASP A 77 13.92 -6.64 -6.53
N LEU A 78 13.11 -7.02 -7.52
CA LEU A 78 11.69 -6.68 -7.55
C LEU A 78 10.91 -7.42 -6.47
N HIS A 79 11.28 -8.67 -6.16
CA HIS A 79 10.67 -9.43 -5.08
C HIS A 79 10.86 -8.73 -3.73
N GLU A 80 12.08 -8.29 -3.42
CA GLU A 80 12.39 -7.55 -2.20
C GLU A 80 11.57 -6.24 -2.11
N LYS A 81 11.39 -5.52 -3.23
CA LYS A 81 10.53 -4.32 -3.26
C LYS A 81 9.08 -4.62 -2.91
N VAL A 82 8.53 -5.72 -3.43
CA VAL A 82 7.17 -6.15 -3.08
C VAL A 82 7.07 -6.48 -1.58
N GLU A 83 8.07 -7.16 -1.01
CA GLU A 83 8.10 -7.46 0.44
C GLU A 83 8.21 -6.21 1.30
N ASN A 84 9.08 -5.26 0.91
CA ASN A 84 9.25 -3.99 1.60
C ASN A 84 7.98 -3.15 1.55
N PHE A 85 7.31 -3.10 0.39
CA PHE A 85 6.02 -2.45 0.23
C PHE A 85 4.95 -3.07 1.14
N GLU A 86 4.82 -4.40 1.13
CA GLU A 86 3.85 -5.14 1.94
C GLU A 86 4.08 -4.90 3.44
N ARG A 87 5.35 -4.98 3.88
CA ARG A 87 5.76 -4.74 5.26
C ARG A 87 5.40 -3.32 5.70
N LEU A 88 5.80 -2.29 4.94
CA LEU A 88 5.51 -0.90 5.26
C LEU A 88 4.01 -0.63 5.29
N ARG A 89 3.25 -1.22 4.36
CA ARG A 89 1.80 -1.14 4.41
C ARG A 89 1.25 -1.77 5.68
N GLY A 90 1.68 -2.97 6.05
CA GLY A 90 1.24 -3.64 7.26
C GLY A 90 1.56 -2.86 8.53
N GLU A 91 2.73 -2.21 8.59
CA GLU A 91 3.09 -1.31 9.69
C GLU A 91 2.17 -0.08 9.76
N TYR A 92 1.85 0.52 8.61
CA TYR A 92 0.90 1.62 8.56
C TYR A 92 -0.50 1.19 9.01
N GLU A 93 -1.01 0.04 8.57
CA GLU A 93 -2.33 -0.45 8.99
C GLU A 93 -2.37 -0.72 10.49
N LYS A 94 -1.31 -1.31 11.05
CA LYS A 94 -1.20 -1.51 12.51
C LYS A 94 -1.21 -0.19 13.28
N LEU A 95 -0.43 0.79 12.81
CA LEU A 95 -0.42 2.13 13.38
C LEU A 95 -1.81 2.76 13.30
N ARG A 96 -2.42 2.75 12.11
CA ARG A 96 -3.75 3.31 11.85
C ARG A 96 -4.81 2.68 12.76
N GLU A 97 -4.83 1.36 12.91
CA GLU A 97 -5.79 0.69 13.81
C GLU A 97 -5.54 1.02 15.29
N THR A 98 -4.27 1.14 15.72
CA THR A 98 -3.95 1.58 17.09
C THR A 98 -4.47 2.99 17.35
N VAL A 99 -4.29 3.88 16.36
CA VAL A 99 -4.77 5.26 16.41
C VAL A 99 -6.30 5.33 16.46
N ILE A 100 -6.99 4.54 15.64
CA ILE A 100 -8.46 4.44 15.69
C ILE A 100 -8.91 4.04 17.09
N ARG A 101 -8.32 3.00 17.67
CA ARG A 101 -8.71 2.51 19.00
C ARG A 101 -8.53 3.57 20.10
N VAL A 102 -7.37 4.22 20.17
CA VAL A 102 -7.12 5.28 21.16
C VAL A 102 -8.09 6.45 20.98
N LEU A 103 -8.37 6.83 19.74
CA LEU A 103 -9.31 7.90 19.44
C LEU A 103 -10.77 7.53 19.74
N GLU A 104 -11.16 6.26 19.54
CA GLU A 104 -12.47 5.72 19.93
C GLU A 104 -12.62 5.72 21.46
N GLU A 105 -11.57 5.33 22.20
CA GLU A 105 -11.54 5.34 23.67
C GLU A 105 -11.66 6.75 24.25
N LEU A 106 -11.03 7.74 23.62
CA LEU A 106 -11.14 9.14 24.02
C LEU A 106 -12.54 9.72 23.76
N ASN A 107 -13.28 9.15 22.79
CA ASN A 107 -14.63 9.54 22.40
C ASN A 107 -14.80 11.07 22.17
N ASP A 108 -13.75 11.75 21.74
CA ASP A 108 -13.72 13.21 21.53
C ASP A 108 -13.75 13.55 20.04
N MET A 109 -14.94 13.40 19.46
CA MET A 109 -15.19 13.65 18.04
C MET A 109 -15.05 15.13 17.66
N GLU A 110 -15.32 16.07 18.57
CA GLU A 110 -15.21 17.51 18.26
C GLU A 110 -13.75 17.93 18.12
N ARG A 111 -12.87 17.44 18.99
CA ARG A 111 -11.42 17.64 18.86
C ARG A 111 -10.88 17.04 17.56
N LEU A 112 -11.33 15.84 17.20
CA LEU A 112 -10.96 15.20 15.94
C LEU A 112 -11.42 15.99 14.72
N LYS A 113 -12.68 16.44 14.70
CA LYS A 113 -13.20 17.31 13.63
C LYS A 113 -12.41 18.62 13.54
N SER A 114 -12.03 19.20 14.67
CA SER A 114 -11.22 20.40 14.75
C SER A 114 -9.81 20.19 14.20
N ALA A 115 -9.12 19.12 14.63
CA ALA A 115 -7.77 18.77 14.16
C ALA A 115 -7.73 18.49 12.65
N VAL A 116 -8.78 17.86 12.12
CA VAL A 116 -8.95 17.62 10.69
C VAL A 116 -9.29 18.88 9.90
N GLY A 117 -9.71 19.94 10.59
CA GLY A 117 -9.91 21.28 10.04
C GLY A 117 -10.96 21.33 8.94
N LYS A 118 -10.82 22.31 8.04
CA LYS A 118 -11.73 22.52 6.89
C LYS A 118 -11.48 21.57 5.70
N ARG A 119 -10.75 20.47 5.90
CA ARG A 119 -10.51 19.50 4.80
C ARG A 119 -11.85 19.07 4.19
N LYS A 120 -11.87 18.95 2.87
CA LYS A 120 -13.06 18.61 2.08
C LYS A 120 -13.40 17.13 2.28
N ILE A 121 -13.94 16.80 3.45
CA ILE A 121 -14.34 15.46 3.84
C ILE A 121 -15.85 15.32 3.61
N PRO A 122 -16.31 14.27 2.91
CA PRO A 122 -17.73 13.97 2.74
C PRO A 122 -18.45 13.95 4.09
N LYS A 123 -19.64 14.56 4.17
CA LYS A 123 -20.38 14.66 5.44
C LYS A 123 -20.66 13.28 6.05
N GLU A 124 -20.91 12.27 5.21
CA GLU A 124 -21.20 10.90 5.69
C GLU A 124 -19.99 10.24 6.39
N ARG A 125 -18.76 10.70 6.09
CA ARG A 125 -17.52 10.14 6.67
C ARG A 125 -17.03 10.87 7.91
N LYS A 126 -17.85 11.77 8.48
CA LYS A 126 -17.55 12.51 9.73
C LYS A 126 -18.31 11.98 10.95
N ASN A 127 -19.05 10.88 10.80
CA ASN A 127 -20.01 10.42 11.79
C ASN A 127 -19.36 9.61 12.92
N ASP A 128 -18.21 9.00 12.68
CA ASP A 128 -17.45 8.22 13.66
C ASP A 128 -15.94 8.33 13.43
N VAL A 129 -15.18 8.01 14.48
CA VAL A 129 -13.70 8.08 14.49
C VAL A 129 -13.09 7.25 13.37
N ARG A 130 -13.55 6.01 13.21
CA ARG A 130 -13.00 5.07 12.23
C ARG A 130 -13.21 5.59 10.81
N SER A 131 -14.40 6.05 10.47
CA SER A 131 -14.69 6.68 9.17
C SER A 131 -13.83 7.91 8.90
N LEU A 132 -13.60 8.75 9.91
CA LEU A 132 -12.77 9.95 9.79
C LEU A 132 -11.31 9.57 9.55
N VAL A 133 -10.77 8.62 10.33
CA VAL A 133 -9.40 8.11 10.16
C VAL A 133 -9.23 7.36 8.83
N ASN A 134 -10.26 6.67 8.32
CA ASN A 134 -10.23 6.02 7.01
C ASN A 134 -10.06 7.01 5.86
N VAL A 135 -10.57 8.23 6.02
CA VAL A 135 -10.37 9.30 5.04
C VAL A 135 -8.95 9.86 5.14
N LEU A 136 -8.36 9.85 6.32
CA LEU A 136 -7.00 10.30 6.58
C LEU A 136 -6.01 9.20 6.16
N ARG A 137 -5.73 9.11 4.85
CA ARG A 137 -4.70 8.24 4.26
C ARG A 137 -3.29 8.57 4.78
N THR A 138 -2.26 7.95 4.21
CA THR A 138 -0.82 8.13 4.52
C THR A 138 -0.30 9.56 4.48
N ASP A 139 -1.09 10.49 3.98
CA ASP A 139 -0.72 11.88 3.70
C ASP A 139 -1.06 12.78 4.90
N CYS A 140 -1.60 12.19 5.96
CA CYS A 140 -2.07 12.89 7.17
C CYS A 140 -1.23 12.57 8.42
N LEU A 141 0.00 12.06 8.26
CA LEU A 141 0.86 11.71 9.40
C LEU A 141 1.17 12.91 10.30
N ASP A 142 1.29 14.11 9.73
CA ASP A 142 1.50 15.35 10.51
C ASP A 142 0.32 15.68 11.43
N LEU A 143 -0.89 15.33 11.00
CA LEU A 143 -2.10 15.51 11.80
C LEU A 143 -2.13 14.52 12.98
N PHE A 144 -1.76 13.26 12.73
CA PHE A 144 -1.59 12.27 13.79
C PHE A 144 -0.51 12.71 14.80
N ARG A 145 0.61 13.26 14.32
CA ARG A 145 1.66 13.81 15.18
C ARG A 145 1.14 14.92 16.10
N GLY A 146 0.35 15.84 15.56
CA GLY A 146 -0.30 16.90 16.34
C GLY A 146 -1.17 16.31 17.45
N ILE A 147 -2.09 15.42 17.08
CA ILE A 147 -2.99 14.74 18.00
C ILE A 147 -2.24 14.00 19.12
N PHE A 148 -1.20 13.20 18.80
CA PHE A 148 -0.50 12.42 19.84
C PHE A 148 0.32 13.28 20.80
N THR A 149 0.84 14.41 20.32
CA THR A 149 1.52 15.40 21.18
C THR A 149 0.54 15.98 22.19
N GLU A 150 -0.64 16.33 21.69
CA GLU A 150 -1.77 16.87 22.44
C GLU A 150 -2.36 15.88 23.46
N LEU A 151 -2.22 14.59 23.22
CA LEU A 151 -2.63 13.50 24.12
C LEU A 151 -1.52 13.06 25.08
N ASN A 152 -0.31 13.62 24.95
CA ASN A 152 0.89 13.18 25.66
C ASN A 152 1.12 11.66 25.56
N ASN A 153 0.86 11.07 24.39
CA ASN A 153 0.97 9.63 24.16
C ASN A 153 2.30 9.29 23.48
N ASP A 154 3.33 9.04 24.30
CA ASP A 154 4.69 8.80 23.80
C ASP A 154 4.86 7.47 23.04
N GLU A 155 4.04 6.47 23.34
CA GLU A 155 4.03 5.20 22.61
C GLU A 155 3.61 5.40 21.15
N LEU A 156 2.50 6.11 20.93
CA LEU A 156 2.01 6.44 19.58
C LEU A 156 2.97 7.36 18.83
N ARG A 157 3.59 8.32 19.53
CA ARG A 157 4.63 9.19 18.93
C ARG A 157 5.82 8.38 18.44
N THR A 158 6.32 7.47 19.28
CA THR A 158 7.42 6.57 18.94
C THR A 158 7.07 5.64 17.77
N ALA A 159 5.84 5.08 17.76
CA ALA A 159 5.37 4.22 16.68
C ALA A 159 5.25 4.99 15.35
N LEU A 160 4.71 6.21 15.38
CA LEU A 160 4.61 7.09 14.22
C LEU A 160 5.99 7.46 13.66
N GLU A 161 6.93 7.83 14.53
CA GLU A 161 8.30 8.19 14.13
C GLU A 161 9.04 7.00 13.51
N LYS A 162 8.95 5.80 14.12
CA LYS A 162 9.52 4.57 13.55
C LYS A 162 8.98 4.30 12.14
N TYR A 163 7.67 4.44 11.94
CA TYR A 163 7.04 4.27 10.63
C TYR A 163 7.53 5.32 9.62
N GLN A 164 7.61 6.60 10.02
CA GLN A 164 8.10 7.68 9.17
C GLN A 164 9.54 7.42 8.71
N ASN A 165 10.43 7.05 9.63
CA ASN A 165 11.83 6.75 9.31
C ASN A 165 11.95 5.60 8.30
N ARG A 166 11.21 4.50 8.50
CA ARG A 166 11.22 3.35 7.57
C ARG A 166 10.64 3.72 6.20
N ARG A 167 9.59 4.54 6.15
CA ARG A 167 9.03 5.05 4.91
C ARG A 167 10.04 5.92 4.15
N THR A 168 10.74 6.83 4.84
CA THR A 168 11.76 7.68 4.23
C THR A 168 12.93 6.85 3.69
N GLN A 169 13.37 5.82 4.41
CA GLN A 169 14.41 4.89 3.93
C GLN A 169 13.98 4.20 2.63
N TYR A 170 12.75 3.68 2.57
CA TYR A 170 12.22 3.07 1.36
C TYR A 170 12.15 4.06 0.20
N GLU A 171 11.62 5.27 0.43
CA GLU A 171 11.55 6.30 -0.60
C GLU A 171 12.94 6.77 -1.09
N ALA A 172 13.97 6.71 -0.23
CA ALA A 172 15.35 7.00 -0.59
C ALA A 172 15.94 5.90 -1.50
N CYS A 173 15.78 4.63 -1.12
CA CYS A 173 16.21 3.50 -1.96
C CYS A 173 15.57 3.53 -3.36
N GLU A 174 14.28 3.87 -3.44
CA GLU A 174 13.56 3.99 -4.71
C GLU A 174 14.08 5.13 -5.60
N LYS A 175 14.57 6.23 -5.01
CA LYS A 175 15.11 7.38 -5.75
C LYS A 175 16.52 7.13 -6.28
N GLU A 176 17.36 6.44 -5.52
CA GLU A 176 18.73 6.11 -5.93
C GLU A 176 18.75 5.22 -7.17
N GLU A 177 17.86 4.24 -7.25
CA GLU A 177 17.74 3.37 -8.43
C GLU A 177 17.14 4.09 -9.65
N GLY A 178 16.19 5.00 -9.45
CA GLY A 178 15.63 5.81 -10.54
C GLY A 178 16.69 6.71 -11.20
N SER A 179 17.72 7.12 -10.45
CA SER A 179 18.85 7.91 -10.95
C SER A 179 19.94 7.08 -11.64
N LEU A 180 19.96 5.75 -11.47
CA LEU A 180 20.92 4.84 -12.11
C LEU A 180 20.41 4.31 -13.47
N VAL A 181 19.17 4.63 -13.83
CA VAL A 181 18.50 4.16 -15.07
C VAL A 181 18.33 5.28 -16.11
N THR A 182 18.80 6.50 -15.82
CA THR A 182 18.91 7.63 -16.78
C THR A 182 20.31 7.75 -17.35
#